data_AF-A0A1W2B846-F1
#
_entry.id   AF-A0A1W2B846-F1
#
_cell.length_a   1.000
_cell.length_b   1.000
_cell.length_c   1.000
_cell.angle_alpha   90.00
_cell.angle_beta   90.00
_cell.angle_gamma   90.00
#
_symmetry.space_group_name_H-M   'P 1'
#
loop_
_entity.id
_entity.type
_entity.pdbx_description
1 polymer ?
#
loop_
_entity_poly.entity_id
_entity_poly.type
_entity_poly.pdbx_seq_one_letter_code
_entity_poly.pdbx_strand_id
1 'polypeptide(L)'
;MNRRYNINNLEELHAMVASLKAEHKQKGELLLKDTRVYLHQFTLGGLIKKYASPSALLKIDDKLNISSSLMSMVLPFIMNTTLFKGSGFLTKTLVGLASNKVGKSLDAEHISAIFNSVKSWFSGSRKKKDKAPQYVDYGIPPDSETY
;
A
#
# COMPACT_ATOMS: atom_id res chain seq x y z
N MET A 1 -26.60 11.66 55.31
CA MET A 1 -25.65 10.67 54.74
C MET A 1 -26.45 9.52 54.14
N ASN A 2 -26.48 9.37 52.82
CA ASN A 2 -27.08 8.20 52.17
C ASN A 2 -26.11 7.01 52.26
N ARG A 3 -26.57 5.89 52.80
CA ARG A 3 -25.81 4.64 52.77
C ARG A 3 -25.83 4.08 51.35
N ARG A 4 -24.66 3.79 50.77
CA ARG A 4 -24.55 3.21 49.42
C ARG A 4 -25.05 1.77 49.34
N TYR A 5 -25.06 1.06 50.46
CA TYR A 5 -25.52 -0.32 50.58
C TYR A 5 -26.42 -0.43 51.80
N ASN A 6 -27.55 -1.12 51.65
CA ASN A 6 -28.52 -1.31 52.72
C ASN A 6 -28.46 -2.74 53.23
N ILE A 7 -27.44 -3.06 54.03
CA ILE A 7 -27.18 -4.41 54.52
C ILE A 7 -27.84 -4.57 55.88
N ASN A 8 -28.82 -5.46 55.99
CA ASN A 8 -29.57 -5.67 57.23
C ASN A 8 -29.27 -7.03 57.87
N ASN A 9 -28.79 -8.00 57.08
CA ASN A 9 -28.52 -9.36 57.53
C ASN A 9 -27.09 -9.83 57.19
N LEU A 10 -26.61 -10.83 57.93
CA LEU A 10 -25.28 -11.43 57.75
C LEU A 10 -25.16 -12.15 56.40
N GLU A 11 -26.22 -12.84 55.98
CA GLU A 11 -26.29 -13.48 54.66
C GLU A 11 -26.16 -12.48 53.51
N GLU A 12 -26.85 -11.34 53.63
CA GLU A 12 -26.78 -10.24 52.65
C GLU A 12 -25.37 -9.64 52.57
N LEU A 13 -24.69 -9.51 53.72
CA LEU A 13 -23.29 -9.09 53.77
C LEU A 13 -22.38 -10.07 53.00
N HIS A 14 -22.53 -11.39 53.21
CA HIS A 14 -21.73 -12.38 52.51
C HIS A 14 -22.01 -12.41 51.01
N ALA A 15 -23.28 -12.31 50.61
CA ALA A 15 -23.67 -12.22 49.21
C ALA A 15 -23.06 -10.99 48.54
N MET A 16 -23.08 -9.83 49.22
CA MET A 16 -22.49 -8.59 48.74
C MET A 16 -20.97 -8.66 48.65
N VAL A 17 -20.30 -9.27 49.63
CA VAL A 17 -18.84 -9.49 49.57
C VAL A 17 -18.48 -10.39 48.38
N ALA A 18 -19.25 -11.44 48.14
CA ALA A 18 -19.05 -12.34 47.01
C ALA A 18 -19.24 -11.61 45.67
N SER A 19 -20.31 -10.80 45.54
CA SER A 19 -20.58 -10.04 44.32
C SER A 19 -19.51 -8.97 44.06
N LEU A 20 -19.11 -8.23 45.09
CA LEU A 20 -18.05 -7.22 44.99
C LEU A 20 -16.72 -7.87 44.58
N LYS A 21 -16.38 -9.02 45.17
CA LYS A 21 -15.15 -9.74 44.81
C LYS A 21 -15.18 -10.20 43.35
N ALA A 22 -16.32 -10.68 42.87
CA ALA A 22 -16.50 -11.06 41.47
C ALA A 22 -16.36 -9.84 40.53
N GLU A 23 -17.01 -8.72 40.86
CA GLU A 23 -16.95 -7.48 40.09
C GLU A 23 -15.52 -6.90 40.04
N HIS A 24 -14.82 -6.90 41.18
CA HIS A 24 -13.42 -6.47 41.25
C HIS A 24 -12.52 -7.31 40.36
N LYS A 25 -12.70 -8.64 40.37
CA LYS A 25 -11.95 -9.55 39.50
C LYS A 25 -12.22 -9.26 38.03
N GLN A 26 -13.49 -9.09 37.65
CA GLN A 26 -13.88 -8.75 36.27
C GLN A 26 -13.28 -7.42 35.81
N LYS A 27 -13.34 -6.38 36.64
CA LYS A 27 -12.72 -5.07 36.33
C LYS A 27 -11.21 -5.19 36.14
N GLY A 28 -10.54 -5.98 36.97
CA GLY A 28 -9.10 -6.25 36.82
C GLY A 28 -8.77 -6.91 35.48
N GLU A 29 -9.53 -7.91 35.07
CA GLU A 29 -9.35 -8.57 33.76
C GLU A 29 -9.62 -7.63 32.58
N LEU A 30 -10.63 -6.76 32.69
CA LEU A 30 -10.92 -5.75 31.67
C LEU A 30 -9.77 -4.74 31.54
N LEU A 31 -9.25 -4.22 32.65
CA LEU A 31 -8.09 -3.32 32.63
C LEU A 31 -6.87 -3.95 31.96
N LEU A 32 -6.59 -5.23 32.22
CA LEU A 32 -5.48 -5.94 31.57
C LEU A 32 -5.71 -6.11 30.06
N LYS A 33 -6.95 -6.36 29.64
CA LYS A 33 -7.30 -6.44 28.21
C LYS A 33 -7.15 -5.07 27.53
N ASP A 34 -7.69 -4.03 28.13
CA ASP A 34 -7.66 -2.67 27.60
C ASP A 34 -6.23 -2.14 27.48
N THR A 35 -5.41 -2.36 28.51
CA THR A 35 -3.98 -1.99 28.48
C THR A 35 -3.23 -2.76 27.39
N ARG A 36 -3.51 -4.06 27.20
CA ARG A 36 -2.90 -4.84 26.11
C ARG A 36 -3.30 -4.31 24.73
N VAL A 37 -4.58 -3.98 24.52
CA VAL A 37 -5.06 -3.39 23.26
C VAL A 37 -4.40 -2.02 23.02
N TYR A 38 -4.35 -1.18 24.05
CA TYR A 38 -3.72 0.13 24.02
C TYR A 38 -2.22 0.04 23.71
N LEU A 39 -1.49 -0.91 24.31
CA LEU A 39 -0.08 -1.12 24.00
C LEU A 39 0.11 -1.66 22.57
N HIS A 40 -0.76 -2.56 22.11
CA HIS A 40 -0.69 -3.10 20.76
C HIS A 40 -0.80 -2.01 19.68
N GLN A 41 -1.53 -0.92 19.94
CA GLN A 41 -1.66 0.19 18.98
C GLN A 41 -0.33 0.94 18.73
N PHE A 42 0.60 0.92 19.68
CA PHE A 42 1.92 1.54 19.57
C PHE A 42 3.02 0.58 19.11
N THR A 43 2.69 -0.70 18.95
CA THR A 43 3.64 -1.64 18.33
C THR A 43 3.86 -1.29 16.85
N LEU A 44 5.01 -1.68 16.31
CA LEU A 44 5.31 -1.50 14.88
C LEU A 44 4.20 -2.08 13.99
N GLY A 45 3.65 -3.25 14.34
CA GLY A 45 2.52 -3.84 13.62
C GLY A 45 1.23 -3.03 13.72
N GLY A 46 0.93 -2.45 14.88
CA GLY A 46 -0.22 -1.56 15.09
C GLY A 46 -0.10 -0.25 14.30
N LEU A 47 1.08 0.36 14.32
CA LEU A 47 1.37 1.58 13.55
C LEU A 47 1.32 1.31 12.05
N ILE A 48 1.94 0.24 11.57
CA ILE A 48 1.87 -0.17 10.16
C ILE A 48 0.41 -0.39 9.76
N LYS A 49 -0.39 -1.10 10.54
CA LYS A 49 -1.82 -1.30 10.22
C LYS A 49 -2.60 0.03 10.19
N LYS A 50 -2.27 0.99 11.05
CA LYS A 50 -2.91 2.31 11.09
C LYS A 50 -2.58 3.16 9.86
N TYR A 51 -1.34 3.14 9.38
CA TYR A 51 -0.87 3.99 8.28
C TYR A 51 -0.83 3.31 6.90
N ALA A 52 -0.72 1.98 6.86
CA ALA A 52 -0.74 1.19 5.63
C ALA A 52 -2.12 0.62 5.30
N SER A 53 -3.18 1.08 5.98
CA SER A 53 -4.55 0.70 5.61
C SER A 53 -4.91 1.37 4.26
N PRO A 54 -5.58 0.65 3.33
CA PRO A 54 -5.95 1.22 2.03
C PRO A 54 -6.75 2.52 2.15
N SER A 55 -7.63 2.60 3.15
CA SER A 55 -8.43 3.80 3.42
C SER A 55 -7.60 4.97 3.97
N ALA A 56 -6.51 4.71 4.70
CA ALA A 56 -5.59 5.76 5.14
C ALA A 56 -4.74 6.26 3.97
N LEU A 57 -4.27 5.35 3.10
CA LEU A 57 -3.51 5.71 1.90
C LEU A 57 -4.34 6.55 0.92
N LEU A 58 -5.60 6.18 0.68
CA LEU A 58 -6.51 6.97 -0.17
C LEU A 58 -6.81 8.35 0.41
N LYS A 59 -6.97 8.46 1.74
CA LYS A 59 -7.17 9.75 2.42
C LYS A 59 -5.92 10.62 2.45
N ILE A 60 -4.74 10.02 2.42
CA ILE A 60 -3.46 10.73 2.30
C ILE A 60 -3.33 11.29 0.88
N ASP A 61 -3.72 10.53 -0.15
CA ASP A 61 -3.69 10.94 -1.56
C ASP A 61 -4.63 12.13 -1.84
N ASP A 62 -5.86 12.08 -1.32
CA ASP A 62 -6.85 13.16 -1.54
C ASP A 62 -6.50 14.48 -0.84
N LYS A 63 -5.82 14.42 0.31
CA LYS A 63 -5.61 15.60 1.16
C LYS A 63 -4.24 16.24 0.98
N LEU A 64 -3.30 15.51 0.41
CA LEU A 64 -1.94 15.98 0.25
C LEU A 64 -1.59 15.96 -1.23
N ASN A 65 -1.48 17.15 -1.80
CA ASN A 65 -0.59 17.42 -2.94
C ASN A 65 0.88 17.14 -2.56
N ILE A 66 1.17 15.97 -1.97
CA ILE A 66 2.51 15.42 -1.81
C ILE A 66 2.93 14.94 -3.20
N SER A 67 3.11 15.92 -4.06
CA SER A 67 3.52 15.78 -5.43
C SER A 67 4.87 15.10 -5.45
N SER A 68 4.95 13.96 -6.13
CA SER A 68 6.14 13.38 -6.78
C SER A 68 7.43 13.20 -5.97
N SER A 69 7.93 14.14 -5.18
CA SER A 69 9.22 14.11 -4.48
C SER A 69 9.25 13.12 -3.30
N LEU A 70 8.24 13.10 -2.43
CA LEU A 70 8.17 12.10 -1.36
C LEU A 70 7.87 10.72 -1.94
N MET A 71 6.99 10.64 -2.94
CA MET A 71 6.73 9.39 -3.66
C MET A 71 8.01 8.91 -4.37
N SER A 72 8.78 9.77 -5.04
CA SER A 72 10.04 9.40 -5.69
C SER A 72 11.14 9.04 -4.70
N MET A 73 11.04 9.50 -3.45
CA MET A 73 12.00 9.15 -2.40
C MET A 73 11.63 7.83 -1.70
N VAL A 74 10.35 7.59 -1.48
CA VAL A 74 9.84 6.41 -0.76
C VAL A 74 9.60 5.23 -1.71
N LEU A 75 9.20 5.46 -2.96
CA LEU A 75 8.94 4.43 -3.96
C LEU A 75 10.15 3.52 -4.24
N PRO A 76 11.40 4.01 -4.39
CA PRO A 76 12.57 3.14 -4.53
C PRO A 76 12.76 2.24 -3.31
N PHE A 77 12.48 2.74 -2.11
CA PHE A 77 12.60 1.98 -0.87
C PHE A 77 11.52 0.89 -0.77
N ILE A 78 10.28 1.21 -1.13
CA ILE A 78 9.18 0.24 -1.22
C ILE A 78 9.50 -0.80 -2.31
N MET A 79 9.93 -0.40 -3.50
CA MET A 79 10.32 -1.34 -4.56
C MET A 79 11.46 -2.26 -4.13
N ASN A 80 12.48 -1.73 -3.47
CA ASN A 80 13.62 -2.51 -2.96
C ASN A 80 13.20 -3.55 -1.91
N THR A 81 12.15 -3.26 -1.12
CA THR A 81 11.69 -4.12 -0.02
C THR A 81 10.51 -5.02 -0.39
N THR A 82 9.84 -4.78 -1.52
CA THR A 82 8.65 -5.54 -1.95
C THR A 82 8.92 -6.32 -3.23
N LEU A 83 9.12 -5.65 -4.36
CA LEU A 83 9.36 -6.27 -5.68
C LEU A 83 10.78 -6.84 -5.81
N PHE A 84 11.76 -6.25 -5.14
CA PHE A 84 13.16 -6.67 -5.16
C PHE A 84 13.65 -7.20 -3.82
N LYS A 85 12.76 -7.79 -3.02
CA LYS A 85 13.10 -8.31 -1.70
C LYS A 85 14.23 -9.34 -1.82
N GLY A 86 15.40 -9.03 -1.26
CA GLY A 86 16.63 -9.86 -1.37
C GLY A 86 17.61 -9.47 -2.50
N SER A 87 17.33 -8.43 -3.29
CA SER A 87 18.14 -8.03 -4.45
C SER A 87 19.22 -6.97 -4.13
N GLY A 88 19.62 -6.80 -2.87
CA GLY A 88 20.73 -5.92 -2.50
C GLY A 88 22.03 -6.19 -3.29
N PHE A 89 22.19 -7.41 -3.80
CA PHE A 89 23.22 -7.79 -4.77
C PHE A 89 22.89 -7.38 -6.20
N LEU A 90 21.66 -7.56 -6.69
CA LEU A 90 21.25 -7.20 -8.06
C LEU A 90 21.29 -5.70 -8.30
N THR A 91 20.80 -4.85 -7.38
CA THR A 91 20.86 -3.39 -7.56
C THR A 91 22.30 -2.87 -7.49
N LYS A 92 23.13 -3.38 -6.57
CA LYS A 92 24.55 -3.01 -6.46
C LYS A 92 25.40 -3.58 -7.59
N THR A 93 25.08 -4.77 -8.12
CA THR A 93 25.75 -5.32 -9.30
C THR A 93 25.30 -4.65 -10.57
N LEU A 94 24.02 -4.28 -10.73
CA LEU A 94 23.61 -3.52 -11.91
C LEU A 94 24.29 -2.15 -11.93
N VAL A 95 24.30 -1.45 -10.80
CA VAL A 95 24.99 -0.15 -10.68
C VAL A 95 26.50 -0.31 -10.79
N GLY A 96 27.09 -1.34 -10.18
CA GLY A 96 28.53 -1.62 -10.26
C GLY A 96 28.99 -2.11 -11.63
N LEU A 97 28.18 -2.88 -12.35
CA LEU A 97 28.45 -3.36 -13.71
C LEU A 97 28.22 -2.25 -14.73
N ALA A 98 27.17 -1.44 -14.56
CA ALA A 98 26.99 -0.21 -15.31
C ALA A 98 28.19 0.72 -15.06
N SER A 99 28.59 0.94 -13.81
CA SER A 99 29.73 1.80 -13.47
C SER A 99 31.06 1.26 -14.01
N ASN A 100 31.31 -0.06 -13.97
CA ASN A 100 32.59 -0.63 -14.36
C ASN A 100 32.73 -0.92 -15.86
N LYS A 101 31.64 -0.98 -16.64
CA LYS A 101 31.70 -1.19 -18.10
C LYS A 101 31.14 -0.05 -18.96
N VAL A 102 30.35 0.88 -18.42
CA VAL A 102 29.79 2.02 -19.19
C VAL A 102 30.75 3.22 -19.19
N GLY A 103 31.64 3.35 -18.20
CA GLY A 103 32.53 4.51 -18.07
C GLY A 103 33.65 4.64 -19.11
N LYS A 104 33.90 3.63 -19.95
CA LYS A 104 35.02 3.66 -20.92
C LYS A 104 34.62 3.48 -22.39
N SER A 105 33.36 3.14 -22.68
CA SER A 105 32.87 3.00 -24.06
C SER A 105 31.35 2.87 -24.06
N LEU A 106 30.59 3.96 -24.02
CA LEU A 106 29.19 3.87 -24.42
C LEU A 106 28.76 5.09 -25.22
N ASP A 107 28.67 4.83 -26.51
CA ASP A 107 27.99 5.61 -27.52
C ASP A 107 26.49 5.72 -27.16
N ALA A 108 25.93 6.92 -27.31
CA ALA A 108 24.59 7.27 -26.83
C ALA A 108 23.49 6.35 -27.41
N GLU A 109 23.72 5.77 -28.59
CA GLU A 109 22.82 4.83 -29.26
C GLU A 109 22.51 3.58 -28.43
N HIS A 110 23.48 3.05 -27.68
CA HIS A 110 23.30 1.82 -26.91
C HIS A 110 22.47 2.05 -25.63
N ILE A 111 22.65 3.21 -24.99
CA ILE A 111 21.82 3.63 -23.85
C ILE A 111 20.39 3.89 -24.33
N SER A 112 20.23 4.56 -25.48
CA SER A 112 18.92 4.85 -26.06
C SER A 112 18.18 3.57 -26.49
N ALA A 113 18.88 2.57 -27.03
CA ALA A 113 18.27 1.29 -27.41
C ALA A 113 17.81 0.48 -26.18
N ILE A 114 18.61 0.43 -25.11
CA ILE A 114 18.24 -0.23 -23.85
C ILE A 114 17.07 0.52 -23.19
N PHE A 115 17.13 1.84 -23.15
CA PHE A 115 16.07 2.68 -22.61
C PHE A 115 14.75 2.51 -23.36
N ASN A 116 14.79 2.51 -24.70
CA ASN A 116 13.60 2.28 -25.53
C ASN A 116 13.06 0.85 -25.38
N SER A 117 13.93 -0.15 -25.21
CA SER A 117 13.52 -1.54 -24.97
C SER A 117 12.79 -1.68 -23.62
N VAL A 118 13.36 -1.12 -22.54
CA VAL A 118 12.72 -1.12 -21.21
C VAL A 118 11.43 -0.29 -21.22
N LYS A 119 11.44 0.88 -21.88
CA LYS A 119 10.25 1.71 -22.06
C LYS A 119 9.17 0.97 -22.85
N SER A 120 9.51 0.22 -23.90
CA SER A 120 8.55 -0.56 -24.70
C SER A 120 7.97 -1.74 -23.90
N TRP A 121 8.77 -2.35 -23.02
CA TRP A 121 8.33 -3.46 -22.19
C TRP A 121 7.39 -3.00 -21.08
N PHE A 122 7.65 -1.81 -20.51
CA PHE A 122 6.81 -1.19 -19.48
C PHE A 122 5.57 -0.46 -20.05
N SER A 123 5.65 0.03 -21.29
CA SER A 123 4.52 0.65 -22.01
C SER A 123 3.74 -0.34 -22.91
N GLY A 124 4.14 -1.61 -22.94
CA GLY A 124 3.59 -2.67 -23.78
C GLY A 124 2.12 -3.05 -23.53
N SER A 125 1.42 -2.39 -22.59
CA SER A 125 -0.01 -2.62 -22.32
C SER A 125 -0.96 -1.71 -23.12
N ARG A 126 -0.46 -0.84 -24.00
CA ARG A 126 -1.32 -0.15 -24.99
C ARG A 126 -0.78 -0.32 -26.41
N LYS A 127 -1.16 -1.43 -27.04
CA LYS A 127 -1.18 -1.49 -28.51
C LYS A 127 -2.22 -0.48 -29.02
N LYS A 128 -1.77 0.71 -29.47
CA LYS A 128 -2.51 1.42 -30.52
C LYS A 128 -2.43 0.53 -31.75
N LYS A 129 -3.56 -0.10 -32.11
CA LYS A 129 -3.71 -0.74 -33.41
C LYS A 129 -3.46 0.35 -34.47
N ASP A 130 -2.40 0.21 -35.25
CA ASP A 130 -2.32 0.89 -36.53
C ASP A 130 -3.56 0.45 -37.33
N LYS A 131 -4.48 1.39 -37.51
CA LYS A 131 -5.66 1.17 -38.35
C LYS A 131 -5.14 1.08 -39.78
N ALA A 132 -5.18 -0.11 -40.37
CA ALA A 132 -5.15 -0.23 -41.83
C ALA A 132 -6.22 0.72 -42.41
N PRO A 133 -5.97 1.41 -43.54
CA PRO A 133 -6.98 2.27 -44.15
C PRO A 133 -8.20 1.40 -44.47
N GLN A 134 -9.27 1.63 -43.72
CA GLN A 134 -10.54 0.97 -43.94
C GLN A 134 -11.06 1.50 -45.27
N TYR A 135 -11.16 0.64 -46.29
CA TYR A 135 -11.85 0.97 -47.52
C TYR A 135 -13.27 1.43 -47.16
N VAL A 136 -13.53 2.72 -47.31
CA VAL A 136 -14.86 3.28 -47.12
C VAL A 136 -15.60 2.98 -48.42
N ASP A 137 -16.49 2.00 -48.36
CA ASP A 137 -17.42 1.69 -49.43
C ASP A 137 -18.45 2.83 -49.52
N TYR A 138 -18.17 3.80 -50.39
CA TYR A 138 -19.14 4.82 -50.78
C TYR A 138 -20.06 4.14 -51.77
N GLY A 139 -21.20 3.61 -51.31
CA GLY A 139 -22.15 2.79 -52.06
C GLY A 139 -22.67 3.44 -53.36
N ILE A 140 -21.80 3.54 -54.35
CA ILE A 140 -22.10 3.94 -55.72
C ILE A 140 -22.54 2.66 -56.43
N PRO A 141 -23.82 2.55 -56.81
CA PRO A 141 -24.32 1.37 -57.51
C PRO A 141 -23.58 1.19 -58.85
N PRO A 142 -23.31 -0.06 -59.27
CA PRO A 142 -22.29 -0.40 -60.27
C PRO A 142 -22.59 -0.02 -61.74
N ASP A 143 -23.51 0.90 -62.02
CA ASP A 143 -23.94 1.24 -63.40
C ASP A 143 -23.76 2.73 -63.77
N SER A 144 -22.97 3.52 -63.03
CA SER A 144 -22.73 4.93 -63.38
C SER A 144 -21.55 5.16 -64.34
N GLU A 145 -20.91 4.12 -64.85
CA GLU A 145 -19.85 4.19 -65.86
C GLU A 145 -20.27 3.43 -67.13
N THR A 146 -21.35 3.85 -67.80
CA THR A 146 -21.55 3.52 -69.22
C THR A 146 -22.33 4.62 -69.94
N TYR A 147 -21.63 5.23 -70.91
CA TYR A 147 -22.00 6.26 -71.91
C TYR A 147 -22.10 7.72 -71.46
#